data_AF-A0A348W8C9-F1
#
_entry.id   AF-A0A348W8C9-F1
#
_cell.length_a   1.000
_cell.length_b   1.000
_cell.length_c   1.000
_cell.angle_alpha   90.00
_cell.angle_beta   90.00
_cell.angle_gamma   90.00
#
_symmetry.space_group_name_H-M   'P 1'
#
loop_
_entity.id
_entity.type
_entity.pdbx_description
1 polymer ?
#
loop_
_entity_poly.entity_id
_entity_poly.type
_entity_poly.pdbx_seq_one_letter_code
_entity_poly.pdbx_strand_id
1 'polypeptide(L)'
;TGGSNVQWAVNPADGRMVVIEMNPRVSRSSALASKATGFPIAKIAAKLAVGYTLDELDNDITKVTPASFEPTIDYVVTKIPRFA
;
A
#
# COMPACT_ATOMS: atom_id res chain seq x y z
N THR A 1 -3.77 -12.07 -8.80
CA THR A 1 -2.98 -10.82 -8.88
C THR A 1 -3.61 -9.80 -7.94
N GLY A 2 -2.82 -9.09 -7.13
CA GLY A 2 -3.35 -8.19 -6.08
C GLY A 2 -2.25 -7.56 -5.22
N GLY A 3 -2.64 -6.91 -4.13
CA GLY A 3 -1.71 -6.20 -3.24
C GLY A 3 -0.76 -7.13 -2.48
N SER A 4 0.47 -6.67 -2.26
CA SER A 4 1.52 -7.40 -1.52
C SER A 4 2.29 -6.44 -0.61
N ASN A 5 2.95 -6.96 0.42
CA ASN A 5 3.84 -6.19 1.29
C ASN A 5 5.23 -6.81 1.31
N VAL A 6 6.23 -6.01 0.95
CA VAL A 6 7.64 -6.39 1.00
C VAL A 6 8.33 -5.64 2.13
N GLN A 7 9.27 -6.31 2.80
CA GLN A 7 10.07 -5.73 3.88
C GLN A 7 11.55 -5.81 3.51
N TRP A 8 12.29 -4.76 3.87
CA TRP A 8 13.72 -4.63 3.61
C TRP A 8 14.48 -4.20 4.86
N ALA A 9 15.75 -4.55 4.93
CA ALA A 9 16.74 -3.96 5.81
C ALA A 9 17.67 -3.07 5.00
N VAL A 10 18.03 -1.90 5.53
CA VAL A 10 19.00 -0.97 4.92
C VAL A 10 20.10 -0.69 5.93
N ASN A 11 21.35 -0.91 5.54
CA ASN A 11 22.50 -0.53 6.36
C ASN A 11 22.69 1.00 6.31
N PRO A 12 22.64 1.73 7.44
CA PRO A 12 22.76 3.19 7.44
C PRO A 12 24.16 3.70 7.07
N ALA A 13 25.20 2.87 7.16
CA ALA A 13 26.58 3.30 6.87
C ALA A 13 26.88 3.37 5.37
N ASP A 14 26.29 2.48 4.56
CA ASP A 14 26.63 2.31 3.14
C ASP A 14 25.40 2.18 2.22
N GLY A 15 24.19 2.18 2.77
CA GLY A 15 22.95 2.04 2.01
C GLY A 15 22.69 0.62 1.49
N ARG A 16 23.47 -0.39 1.90
CA ARG A 16 23.25 -1.79 1.47
C ARG A 16 21.83 -2.22 1.83
N MET A 17 21.05 -2.58 0.81
CA MET A 17 19.67 -3.02 0.96
C MET A 17 19.57 -4.55 0.82
N VAL A 18 18.80 -5.18 1.71
CA VAL A 18 18.52 -6.62 1.69
C VAL A 18 17.03 -6.85 1.84
N VAL A 19 16.47 -7.75 1.04
CA VAL A 19 15.07 -8.19 1.18
C VAL A 19 14.95 -9.10 2.39
N ILE A 20 13.99 -8.81 3.27
CA ILE A 20 13.69 -9.65 4.44
C ILE A 20 12.65 -10.70 4.07
N GLU A 21 11.47 -10.26 3.62
CA GLU A 21 10.36 -11.15 3.26
C GLU A 21 9.37 -10.48 2.31
N MET A 22 8.47 -11.31 1.76
CA MET A 22 7.31 -10.90 0.97
C MET A 22 6.06 -11.56 1.55
N ASN A 23 5.03 -10.75 1.78
CA ASN A 23 3.69 -11.19 2.16
C ASN A 23 2.75 -11.04 0.95
N PRO A 24 2.42 -12.12 0.22
CA PRO A 24 1.63 -12.07 -1.02
C PRO A 24 0.11 -11.97 -0.72
N ARG A 25 -0.26 -11.05 0.17
CA ARG A 25 -1.64 -10.80 0.61
C ARG A 25 -1.76 -9.42 1.24
N VAL A 26 -3.00 -8.99 1.47
CA VAL A 26 -3.28 -7.87 2.36
C VAL A 26 -2.79 -8.19 3.79
N SER A 27 -2.21 -7.19 4.45
CA SER A 27 -1.59 -7.27 5.76
C SER A 27 -2.05 -6.12 6.67
N ARG A 28 -1.70 -6.19 7.97
CA ARG A 28 -1.92 -5.06 8.90
C ARG A 28 -1.28 -3.77 8.38
N SER A 29 -0.13 -3.87 7.72
CA SER A 29 0.57 -2.73 7.10
C SER A 29 -0.19 -2.20 5.87
N SER A 30 -0.84 -3.06 5.08
CA SER A 30 -1.71 -2.59 3.98
C SER A 30 -2.94 -1.83 4.49
N ALA A 31 -3.51 -2.24 5.63
CA ALA A 31 -4.61 -1.51 6.26
C ALA A 31 -4.15 -0.14 6.79
N LEU A 32 -2.97 -0.08 7.42
CA LEU A 32 -2.35 1.19 7.82
C LEU A 32 -2.10 2.09 6.61
N ALA A 33 -1.48 1.57 5.54
CA ALA A 33 -1.20 2.33 4.31
C ALA A 33 -2.49 2.86 3.66
N SER A 34 -3.56 2.05 3.64
CA SER A 34 -4.85 2.49 3.09
C SER A 34 -5.45 3.65 3.88
N LYS A 35 -5.29 3.64 5.21
CA LYS A 35 -5.73 4.76 6.07
C LYS A 35 -4.81 5.97 5.97
N ALA A 36 -3.52 5.76 5.80
CA ALA A 36 -2.53 6.82 5.70
C ALA A 36 -2.60 7.58 4.37
N THR A 37 -3.01 6.93 3.29
CA THR A 37 -3.04 7.52 1.93
C THR A 37 -4.44 7.80 1.42
N GLY A 38 -5.47 7.20 2.04
CA GLY A 38 -6.82 7.18 1.50
C GLY A 38 -7.02 6.19 0.33
N PHE A 39 -5.97 5.50 -0.13
CA PHE A 39 -6.06 4.53 -1.22
C PHE A 39 -6.58 3.17 -0.72
N PRO A 40 -7.74 2.67 -1.19
CA PRO A 40 -8.38 1.49 -0.62
C PRO A 40 -7.77 0.18 -1.17
N ILE A 41 -6.58 -0.20 -0.70
CA ILE A 41 -5.78 -1.34 -1.24
C ILE A 41 -6.60 -2.63 -1.32
N ALA A 42 -7.34 -3.00 -0.28
CA ALA A 42 -8.12 -4.24 -0.26
C ALA A 42 -9.25 -4.25 -1.30
N LYS A 43 -9.92 -3.10 -1.50
CA LYS A 43 -11.01 -2.95 -2.48
C LYS A 43 -10.47 -3.04 -3.91
N ILE A 44 -9.35 -2.35 -4.19
CA ILE A 44 -8.69 -2.40 -5.50
C ILE A 44 -8.17 -3.81 -5.77
N ALA A 45 -7.48 -4.44 -4.81
CA ALA A 45 -6.97 -5.80 -4.95
C ALA A 45 -8.08 -6.83 -5.25
N ALA A 46 -9.27 -6.69 -4.65
CA ALA A 46 -10.41 -7.57 -4.95
C ALA A 46 -10.91 -7.41 -6.40
N LYS A 47 -10.95 -6.17 -6.93
CA LYS A 47 -11.33 -5.93 -8.32
C LYS A 47 -10.27 -6.44 -9.30
N LEU A 48 -8.98 -6.23 -8.99
CA LEU A 48 -7.88 -6.80 -9.78
C LEU A 48 -7.94 -8.33 -9.84
N ALA A 49 -8.38 -8.99 -8.76
CA ALA A 49 -8.51 -10.44 -8.71
C ALA A 49 -9.58 -11.01 -9.66
N VAL A 50 -10.56 -10.20 -10.07
CA VAL A 50 -11.60 -10.59 -11.03
C VAL A 50 -11.35 -10.05 -12.45
N GLY A 51 -10.13 -9.58 -12.72
CA GLY A 51 -9.66 -9.27 -14.08
C GLY A 51 -9.61 -7.79 -14.45
N TYR A 52 -9.98 -6.87 -13.57
CA TYR A 52 -9.79 -5.44 -13.82
C TYR A 52 -8.30 -5.06 -13.81
N THR A 53 -7.95 -3.99 -14.53
CA THR A 53 -6.65 -3.32 -14.45
C THR A 53 -6.72 -2.05 -13.60
N LEU A 54 -5.57 -1.46 -13.23
CA LEU A 54 -5.55 -0.27 -12.36
C LEU A 54 -6.10 0.99 -13.03
N ASP A 55 -5.95 1.09 -14.35
CA ASP A 55 -6.41 2.20 -15.18
C ASP A 55 -7.93 2.17 -15.45
N GLU A 56 -8.57 1.00 -15.32
CA GLU A 56 -10.04 0.83 -15.40
C GLU A 56 -10.77 1.20 -14.11
N LEU A 57 -10.04 1.44 -13.01
CA LEU A 57 -10.60 1.67 -11.69
C LEU A 57 -10.47 3.14 -11.31
N ASP A 58 -11.56 3.78 -10.94
CA ASP A 58 -11.51 5.15 -10.42
C ASP A 58 -10.90 5.22 -9.01
N ASN A 59 -10.20 6.32 -8.73
CA ASN A 59 -9.82 6.68 -7.38
C ASN A 59 -11.07 7.10 -6.57
N ASP A 60 -11.38 6.35 -5.52
CA ASP A 60 -12.56 6.54 -4.68
C ASP A 60 -12.67 7.96 -4.08
N ILE A 61 -11.55 8.63 -3.81
CA ILE A 61 -11.53 9.95 -3.15
C ILE A 61 -11.69 11.07 -4.17
N THR A 62 -10.81 11.12 -5.17
CA THR A 62 -10.78 12.22 -6.14
C THR A 62 -11.85 12.05 -7.22
N LYS A 63 -12.21 10.81 -7.57
CA LYS A 63 -13.17 10.42 -8.62
C LYS A 63 -12.90 11.00 -10.01
N VAL A 64 -11.74 11.59 -10.22
CA VAL A 64 -11.32 12.23 -11.48
C VAL A 64 -10.00 11.67 -12.00
N THR A 65 -9.33 10.83 -11.20
CA THR A 65 -8.09 10.15 -11.57
C THR A 65 -8.30 8.63 -11.47
N PRO A 66 -7.61 7.83 -12.31
CA PRO A 66 -7.63 6.37 -12.15
C PRO A 66 -6.89 5.93 -10.88
N ALA A 67 -6.97 4.64 -10.54
CA ALA A 67 -6.26 4.00 -9.44
C ALA A 67 -4.79 3.66 -9.81
N SER A 68 -4.39 3.86 -11.07
CA SER A 68 -3.04 3.73 -11.59
C SER A 68 -2.15 4.95 -11.25
N PHE A 69 -2.01 5.26 -9.96
CA PHE A 69 -1.15 6.34 -9.48
C PHE A 69 -0.51 6.00 -8.13
N GLU A 70 0.54 6.73 -7.76
CA GLU A 70 1.14 6.67 -6.43
C GLU A 70 0.62 7.84 -5.58
N PRO A 71 -0.01 7.59 -4.42
CA PRO A 71 -0.49 8.65 -3.54
C PRO A 71 0.64 9.55 -3.03
N THR A 72 0.44 10.85 -3.08
CA THR A 72 1.29 11.85 -2.42
C THR A 72 0.56 12.40 -1.19
N ILE A 73 1.25 12.49 -0.05
CA ILE A 73 0.71 13.02 1.20
C ILE A 73 1.47 14.28 1.61
N ASP A 74 0.75 15.26 2.13
CA ASP A 74 1.24 16.55 2.64
C ASP A 74 1.21 16.61 4.19
N TYR A 75 1.07 15.44 4.82
CA TYR A 75 1.03 15.26 6.28
C TYR A 75 1.82 14.03 6.71
N VAL A 76 2.05 13.90 8.01
CA VAL A 76 2.76 12.76 8.62
C VAL A 76 1.78 11.88 9.40
N VAL A 77 1.83 10.56 9.15
CA VAL A 77 1.03 9.56 9.87
C VAL A 77 1.90 8.79 10.84
N THR A 78 1.49 8.71 12.10
CA THR A 78 2.20 7.97 13.16
C THR A 78 1.36 6.80 13.64
N LYS A 79 1.97 5.60 13.72
CA LYS A 79 1.35 4.39 14.26
C LYS A 79 2.06 3.95 15.53
N ILE A 80 1.34 3.98 16.66
CA ILE A 80 1.84 3.51 17.96
C ILE A 80 1.10 2.22 18.33
N PRO A 81 1.81 1.10 18.61
CA PRO A 81 1.16 -0.11 19.09
C PRO A 81 0.58 0.10 20.49
N ARG A 82 -0.60 -0.47 20.75
CA ARG A 82 -1.19 -0.52 22.10
C ARG A 82 -0.74 -1.81 22.79
N PHE A 83 -0.21 -1.67 24.00
CA PHE A 83 0.10 -2.79 24.90
C PHE A 83 -1.04 -2.97 25.91
N ALA A 84 -1.26 -4.22 26.33
CA ALA A 84 -2.26 -4.59 27.33
C ALA A 84 -1.67 -4.47 28.74
#